data_AF-A0A352IUD4-F1
#
_entry.id   AF-A0A352IUD4-F1
#
_cell.length_a   1.000
_cell.length_b   1.000
_cell.length_c   1.000
_cell.angle_alpha   90.00
_cell.angle_beta   90.00
_cell.angle_gamma   90.00
#
_symmetry.space_group_name_H-M   'P 1'
#
loop_
_entity.id
_entity.type
_entity.pdbx_description
1 polymer ?
#
loop_
_entity_poly.entity_id
_entity_poly.type
_entity_poly.pdbx_seq_one_letter_code
_entity_poly.pdbx_strand_id
1 'polypeptide(L)'
;MAVRKHRRVGDNPLVRRTLIGIAVGLTVLLLFMPLVLIFVQAFAEGWAGYVSNILNEYTLHAIGLTLVVALLTVPLNMVFGVFLAWLVTRFRFPGRKLLTTLIDIPFAVSPVVAGLLFLLLYGSNGWVG
;
A
#
# COMPACT_ATOMS: atom_id res chain seq x y z
N MET A 1 -10.87 -26.85 47.21
CA MET A 1 -10.37 -26.99 45.83
C MET A 1 -9.47 -25.79 45.50
N ALA A 2 -8.15 -25.97 45.49
CA ALA A 2 -7.21 -24.90 45.20
C ALA A 2 -6.86 -24.90 43.70
N VAL A 3 -7.26 -23.86 42.98
CA VAL A 3 -6.98 -23.68 41.56
C VAL A 3 -5.47 -23.47 41.38
N ARG A 4 -4.77 -24.48 40.86
CA ARG A 4 -3.35 -24.37 40.47
C ARG A 4 -3.23 -23.31 39.37
N LYS A 5 -2.72 -22.13 39.73
CA LYS A 5 -2.38 -21.05 38.80
C LYS A 5 -1.19 -21.53 37.97
N HIS A 6 -1.45 -22.08 36.78
CA HIS A 6 -0.41 -22.40 35.81
C HIS A 6 0.42 -21.14 35.55
N ARG A 7 1.65 -21.09 36.07
CA ARG A 7 2.62 -20.04 35.73
C ARG A 7 2.90 -20.17 34.24
N ARG A 8 2.33 -19.25 33.45
CA ARG A 8 2.61 -19.17 32.01
C ARG A 8 4.08 -18.78 31.89
N VAL A 9 4.80 -19.39 30.96
CA VAL A 9 6.25 -19.17 30.73
C VAL A 9 6.60 -17.68 30.50
N GLY A 10 5.60 -16.81 30.25
CA GLY A 10 5.73 -15.37 30.10
C GLY A 10 5.63 -14.48 31.35
N ASP A 11 5.47 -15.01 32.57
CA ASP A 11 5.34 -14.19 33.79
C ASP A 11 6.67 -13.55 34.25
N ASN A 12 7.82 -14.01 33.74
CA ASN A 12 9.12 -13.42 34.05
C ASN A 12 9.35 -12.17 33.17
N PRO A 13 9.52 -10.96 33.75
CA PRO A 13 9.69 -9.72 32.99
C PRO A 13 10.91 -9.75 32.06
N LEU A 14 11.93 -10.55 32.37
CA LEU A 14 13.09 -10.75 31.50
C LEU A 14 12.76 -11.56 30.25
N VAL A 15 12.04 -12.69 30.40
CA VAL A 15 11.62 -13.54 29.27
C VAL A 15 10.68 -12.79 28.33
N ARG A 16 9.76 -11.98 28.88
CA ARG A 16 8.88 -11.14 28.07
C ARG A 16 9.66 -10.08 27.29
N ARG A 17 10.64 -9.40 27.91
CA ARG A 17 11.46 -8.37 27.24
C ARG A 17 12.37 -8.98 26.18
N THR A 18 12.95 -10.15 26.40
CA THR A 18 13.78 -10.83 25.39
C THR A 18 12.94 -11.28 24.19
N LEU A 19 11.76 -11.87 24.42
CA LEU A 19 10.84 -12.24 23.34
C LEU A 19 10.38 -11.03 22.52
N ILE A 20 10.06 -9.91 23.18
CA ILE A 20 9.71 -8.66 22.48
C ILE A 20 10.92 -8.12 21.72
N GLY A 21 12.12 -8.11 22.32
CA GLY A 21 13.34 -7.63 21.69
C GLY A 21 13.72 -8.45 20.46
N ILE A 22 13.59 -9.78 20.53
CA ILE A 22 13.81 -10.67 19.39
C ILE A 22 12.75 -10.45 18.31
N ALA A 23 11.47 -10.35 18.68
CA ALA A 23 10.40 -10.10 17.72
C ALA A 23 10.59 -8.77 16.99
N VAL A 24 10.86 -7.68 17.72
CA VAL A 24 11.14 -6.37 17.14
C VAL A 24 12.41 -6.41 16.30
N GLY A 25 13.48 -7.04 16.79
CA GLY A 25 14.74 -7.18 16.07
C GLY A 25 14.56 -7.91 14.74
N LEU A 26 13.82 -9.02 14.74
CA LEU A 26 13.49 -9.78 13.53
C LEU A 26 12.61 -8.98 12.57
N THR A 27 11.59 -8.28 13.07
CA THR A 27 10.73 -7.42 12.24
C THR A 27 11.51 -6.28 11.60
N VAL A 28 12.35 -5.59 12.37
CA VAL A 28 13.21 -4.51 11.87
C VAL A 28 14.18 -5.06 10.84
N LEU A 29 14.85 -6.19 11.13
CA LEU A 29 15.77 -6.80 10.20
C LEU A 29 15.08 -7.17 8.88
N LEU A 30 13.93 -7.85 8.94
CA LEU A 30 13.19 -8.25 7.74
C LEU A 30 12.71 -7.07 6.89
N LEU A 31 12.31 -5.96 7.52
CA LEU A 31 11.83 -4.76 6.82
C LEU A 31 12.98 -3.89 6.28
N PHE A 32 14.04 -3.69 7.07
CA PHE A 32 15.13 -2.80 6.71
C PHE A 32 16.17 -3.46 5.81
N MET A 33 16.38 -4.78 5.91
CA MET A 33 17.32 -5.49 5.04
C MET A 33 17.06 -5.26 3.54
N PRO A 34 15.84 -5.47 2.98
CA PRO A 34 15.60 -5.22 1.56
C PRO A 34 15.76 -3.74 1.21
N LEU A 35 15.38 -2.83 2.12
CA LEU A 35 15.55 -1.39 1.90
C LEU A 35 17.03 -1.02 1.77
N VAL A 36 17.88 -1.52 2.68
CA VAL A 36 19.33 -1.32 2.62
C VAL A 36 19.91 -1.92 1.34
N LEU A 37 19.47 -3.12 0.94
CA LEU A 37 19.92 -3.74 -0.31
C LEU A 37 19.56 -2.90 -1.53
N ILE A 38 18.36 -2.32 -1.60
CA ILE A 38 17.97 -1.40 -2.67
C ILE A 38 18.91 -0.20 -2.73
N PHE A 39 19.24 0.41 -1.59
CA PHE A 39 20.17 1.54 -1.55
C PHE A 39 21.59 1.14 -1.97
N VAL A 40 22.13 0.04 -1.43
CA VAL A 40 23.48 -0.45 -1.79
C VAL A 40 23.55 -0.76 -3.28
N GLN A 41 22.53 -1.40 -3.86
CA GLN A 41 22.45 -1.68 -5.29
C GLN A 41 22.32 -0.40 -6.12
N ALA A 42 21.50 0.56 -5.70
CA ALA A 42 21.34 1.84 -6.39
C ALA A 42 22.64 2.67 -6.45
N PHE A 43 23.54 2.50 -5.48
CA PHE A 43 24.85 3.15 -5.43
C PHE A 43 26.02 2.26 -5.88
N ALA A 44 25.76 1.03 -6.35
CA ALA A 44 26.82 0.07 -6.70
C ALA A 44 27.71 0.54 -7.86
N GLU A 45 27.15 1.31 -8.81
CA GLU A 45 27.87 1.94 -9.93
C GLU A 45 28.49 3.30 -9.56
N GLY A 46 28.43 3.69 -8.28
CA GLY A 46 28.88 4.99 -7.77
C GLY A 46 27.92 6.14 -8.08
N TRP A 47 28.26 7.33 -7.60
CA TRP A 47 27.45 8.55 -7.76
C TRP A 47 27.25 8.92 -9.24
N ALA A 48 28.25 8.69 -10.08
CA ALA A 48 28.16 8.95 -11.52
C ALA A 48 27.16 8.01 -12.22
N GLY A 49 27.16 6.71 -11.89
CA GLY A 49 26.19 5.74 -12.39
C GLY A 49 24.76 6.06 -11.95
N TYR A 50 24.58 6.49 -10.69
CA TYR A 50 23.27 6.94 -10.20
C TYR A 50 22.73 8.15 -10.98
N VAL A 51 23.55 9.17 -11.21
CA VAL A 51 23.15 10.38 -11.95
C VAL A 51 22.88 10.06 -13.42
N SER A 52 23.71 9.22 -14.08
CA SER A 52 23.42 8.81 -15.46
C SER A 52 22.13 8.01 -15.56
N ASN A 53 21.85 7.14 -14.58
CA ASN A 53 20.62 6.34 -14.56
C ASN A 53 19.36 7.20 -14.38
N ILE A 54 19.44 8.30 -13.64
CA ILE A 54 18.35 9.27 -13.50
C ILE A 54 18.20 10.13 -14.76
N LEU A 55 19.30 10.56 -15.36
CA LEU A 55 19.29 11.40 -16.56
C LEU A 55 18.97 10.63 -17.85
N ASN A 56 18.91 9.30 -17.78
CA ASN A 56 18.43 8.47 -18.88
C ASN A 56 17.04 8.94 -19.33
N GLU A 57 16.88 9.10 -20.64
CA GLU A 57 15.66 9.60 -21.28
C GLU A 57 14.43 8.78 -20.86
N TYR A 58 14.55 7.45 -20.79
CA TYR A 58 13.49 6.57 -20.30
C TYR A 58 13.08 6.84 -18.84
N THR A 59 14.05 7.06 -17.95
CA THR A 59 13.78 7.34 -16.53
C THR A 59 13.06 8.68 -16.38
N LEU A 60 13.53 9.70 -17.07
CA LEU A 60 12.92 11.03 -17.06
C LEU A 60 11.49 11.01 -17.63
N HIS A 61 11.27 10.29 -18.74
CA HIS A 61 9.93 10.13 -19.30
C HIS A 61 9.00 9.35 -18.36
N ALA A 62 9.47 8.29 -17.73
CA ALA A 62 8.68 7.52 -16.78
C ALA A 62 8.30 8.35 -15.54
N ILE A 63 9.23 9.13 -15.00
CA ILE A 63 8.98 10.07 -13.89
C ILE A 63 7.97 11.15 -14.33
N GLY A 64 8.17 11.75 -15.50
CA GLY A 64 7.29 12.77 -16.05
C GLY A 64 5.86 12.27 -16.26
N LEU A 65 5.69 11.08 -16.86
CA LEU A 65 4.38 10.45 -17.04
C LEU A 65 3.71 10.19 -15.69
N THR A 66 4.44 9.66 -14.72
CA THR A 66 3.93 9.41 -13.36
C THR A 66 3.48 10.70 -12.69
N LEU A 67 4.25 11.78 -12.83
CA LEU A 67 3.91 13.09 -12.29
C LEU A 67 2.66 13.68 -12.94
N VAL A 68 2.53 13.60 -14.27
CA VAL A 68 1.34 14.07 -14.99
C VAL A 68 0.10 13.29 -14.55
N VAL A 69 0.20 11.96 -14.48
CA VAL A 69 -0.89 11.10 -14.02
C VAL A 69 -1.26 11.43 -12.57
N ALA A 70 -0.28 11.58 -11.68
CA ALA A 70 -0.53 11.96 -10.29
C ALA A 70 -1.19 13.35 -10.18
N LEU A 71 -0.69 14.33 -10.95
CA LEU A 71 -1.21 15.70 -10.96
C LEU A 71 -2.68 15.76 -11.40
N LEU A 72 -3.10 14.90 -12.32
CA LEU A 72 -4.49 14.82 -12.76
C LEU A 72 -5.36 13.99 -11.81
N THR A 73 -4.86 12.82 -11.40
CA THR A 73 -5.65 11.86 -10.60
C THR A 73 -5.86 12.31 -9.16
N VAL A 74 -4.88 12.94 -8.52
CA VAL A 74 -4.97 13.35 -7.11
C VAL A 74 -6.06 14.40 -6.87
N PRO A 75 -6.12 15.53 -7.62
CA PRO A 75 -7.19 16.51 -7.43
C PRO A 75 -8.57 15.97 -7.78
N LEU A 76 -8.68 15.16 -8.85
CA LEU A 76 -9.94 14.51 -9.22
C LEU A 76 -10.42 13.60 -8.09
N ASN A 77 -9.56 12.70 -7.61
CA ASN A 77 -9.89 11.80 -6.50
C ASN A 77 -10.21 12.57 -5.21
N MET A 78 -9.53 13.69 -4.95
CA MET A 78 -9.82 14.54 -3.80
C MET A 78 -11.22 15.16 -3.91
N VAL A 79 -11.57 15.76 -5.04
CA VAL A 79 -12.89 16.41 -5.23
C VAL A 79 -14.01 15.39 -5.13
N PHE A 80 -13.94 14.29 -5.89
CA PHE A 80 -14.98 13.25 -5.88
C PHE A 80 -15.02 12.49 -4.55
N GLY A 81 -13.87 12.16 -3.97
CA GLY A 81 -13.77 11.44 -2.70
C GLY A 81 -14.33 12.27 -1.54
N VAL A 82 -13.98 13.55 -1.45
CA VAL A 82 -14.51 14.47 -0.42
C VAL A 82 -16.02 14.66 -0.62
N PHE A 83 -16.49 14.83 -1.87
CA PHE A 83 -17.91 14.96 -2.15
C PHE A 83 -18.72 13.73 -1.72
N LEU A 84 -18.25 12.53 -2.06
CA LEU A 84 -18.87 11.25 -1.66
C LEU A 84 -18.85 11.07 -0.15
N ALA A 85 -17.71 11.35 0.50
CA ALA A 85 -17.60 11.28 1.96
C ALA A 85 -18.55 12.25 2.66
N TRP A 86 -18.68 13.48 2.14
CA TRP A 86 -19.60 14.48 2.65
C TRP A 86 -21.06 14.04 2.46
N LEU A 87 -21.40 13.48 1.29
CA LEU A 87 -22.74 12.99 0.99
C LEU A 87 -23.16 11.86 1.96
N VAL A 88 -22.29 10.88 2.17
CA VAL A 88 -22.57 9.74 3.06
C VAL A 88 -22.63 10.19 4.51
N THR A 89 -21.77 11.11 4.96
CA THR A 89 -21.75 11.52 6.37
C THR A 89 -22.89 12.46 6.75
N ARG A 90 -23.24 13.42 5.88
CA ARG A 90 -24.20 14.48 6.19
C ARG A 90 -25.64 14.15 5.84
N PHE A 91 -25.90 13.32 4.82
CA PHE A 91 -27.25 13.00 4.36
C PHE A 91 -27.69 11.58 4.75
N ARG A 92 -28.99 11.42 5.01
CA ARG A 92 -29.63 10.11 5.22
C ARG A 92 -30.61 9.85 4.07
N PHE A 93 -30.19 9.07 3.08
CA PHE A 93 -30.98 8.69 1.91
C PHE A 93 -31.11 7.16 1.80
N PRO A 94 -32.20 6.62 1.21
CA PRO A 94 -32.49 5.18 1.21
C PRO A 94 -31.47 4.32 0.45
N GLY A 95 -30.63 4.90 -0.40
CA GLY A 95 -29.53 4.23 -1.12
C GLY A 95 -28.14 4.31 -0.48
N ARG A 96 -28.02 4.90 0.73
CA ARG A 96 -26.71 5.19 1.35
C ARG A 96 -25.85 3.94 1.56
N LYS A 97 -26.47 2.83 1.96
CA LYS A 97 -25.75 1.57 2.21
C LYS A 97 -25.10 1.01 0.93
N LEU A 98 -25.80 1.08 -0.20
CA LEU A 98 -25.27 0.69 -1.51
C LEU A 98 -24.06 1.54 -1.89
N LEU A 99 -24.15 2.87 -1.73
CA LEU A 99 -23.05 3.77 -2.06
C LEU A 99 -21.81 3.50 -1.19
N THR A 100 -22.00 3.30 0.12
CA THR A 100 -20.89 2.94 1.03
C THR A 100 -20.24 1.61 0.63
N THR A 101 -21.03 0.58 0.34
CA THR A 101 -20.48 -0.69 -0.16
C THR A 101 -19.68 -0.49 -1.45
N LEU A 102 -20.19 0.29 -2.40
CA LEU A 102 -19.52 0.55 -3.67
C LEU A 102 -18.15 1.24 -3.48
N ILE A 103 -18.04 2.13 -2.48
CA ILE A 103 -16.78 2.79 -2.11
C ILE A 103 -15.79 1.80 -1.47
N ASP A 104 -16.28 0.83 -0.70
CA ASP A 104 -15.43 -0.14 0.01
C ASP A 104 -14.97 -1.33 -0.87
N ILE A 105 -15.75 -1.67 -1.92
CA ILE A 105 -15.44 -2.77 -2.86
C ILE A 105 -13.98 -2.76 -3.38
N PRO A 106 -13.42 -1.67 -3.91
CA PRO A 106 -12.05 -1.70 -4.46
C PRO A 106 -11.00 -2.10 -3.43
N PHE A 107 -11.23 -1.86 -2.13
CA PHE A 107 -10.31 -2.29 -1.06
C PHE A 107 -10.42 -3.79 -0.75
N ALA A 108 -11.58 -4.39 -1.02
CA ALA A 108 -11.78 -5.83 -0.87
C ALA A 108 -11.28 -6.62 -2.09
N VAL A 109 -11.14 -5.98 -3.25
CA VAL A 109 -10.68 -6.60 -4.49
C VAL A 109 -9.15 -6.64 -4.53
N SER A 110 -8.59 -7.82 -4.81
CA SER A 110 -7.14 -7.98 -5.00
C SER A 110 -6.64 -7.18 -6.21
N PRO A 111 -5.46 -6.54 -6.14
CA PRO A 111 -4.88 -5.81 -7.27
C PRO A 111 -4.78 -6.63 -8.56
N VAL A 112 -4.55 -7.95 -8.44
CA VAL A 112 -4.48 -8.86 -9.58
C VAL A 112 -5.83 -8.99 -10.28
N VAL A 113 -6.91 -9.08 -9.51
CA VAL A 113 -8.28 -9.16 -10.05
C VAL A 113 -8.68 -7.83 -10.68
N ALA A 114 -8.30 -6.70 -10.07
CA ALA A 114 -8.53 -5.38 -10.65
C ALA A 114 -7.83 -5.25 -12.02
N GLY A 115 -6.58 -5.72 -12.13
CA GLY A 115 -5.86 -5.76 -13.40
C GLY A 115 -6.57 -6.61 -14.46
N LEU A 116 -7.06 -7.80 -14.09
CA LEU A 116 -7.84 -8.65 -14.99
C LEU A 116 -9.14 -7.99 -15.45
N LEU A 117 -9.87 -7.33 -14.53
CA LEU A 117 -11.09 -6.60 -14.87
C LEU A 117 -10.80 -5.48 -15.88
N PHE A 118 -9.73 -4.71 -15.68
CA PHE A 118 -9.33 -3.68 -16.65
C PHE A 118 -8.99 -4.30 -18.01
N LEU A 119 -8.25 -5.41 -18.04
CA LEU A 119 -7.94 -6.11 -19.29
C LEU A 119 -9.21 -6.65 -19.98
N LEU A 120 -10.19 -7.15 -19.23
CA LEU A 120 -11.45 -7.65 -19.80
C LEU A 120 -12.35 -6.51 -20.30
N LEU A 121 -12.32 -5.35 -19.65
CA LEU A 121 -13.15 -4.21 -20.03
C LEU A 121 -12.55 -3.41 -21.20
N TYR A 122 -11.23 -3.24 -21.22
CA TYR A 122 -10.48 -2.42 -22.19
C TYR A 122 -9.63 -3.22 -23.18
N GLY A 123 -9.49 -4.54 -23.02
CA GLY A 123 -8.81 -5.40 -24.00
C GLY A 123 -9.71 -5.69 -25.19
N SER A 124 -9.13 -6.14 -26.31
CA SER A 124 -9.75 -6.21 -27.65
C SER A 124 -11.04 -7.01 -27.83
N ASN A 125 -11.53 -7.69 -26.79
CA ASN A 125 -12.81 -8.41 -26.78
C ASN A 125 -13.73 -7.84 -25.69
N GLY A 126 -13.47 -6.61 -25.25
CA GLY A 126 -14.09 -5.99 -24.09
C GLY A 126 -15.28 -5.13 -24.47
N TRP A 127 -16.07 -4.73 -23.47
CA TRP A 127 -17.24 -3.89 -23.71
C TRP A 127 -16.88 -2.44 -24.08
N VAL A 128 -15.69 -1.97 -23.73
CA VAL A 128 -15.23 -0.59 -23.94
C VAL A 128 -14.13 -0.53 -25.01
N GLY A 129 -13.71 -1.69 -25.56
CA GLY A 129 -12.64 -1.83 -26.56
C GLY A 129 -12.76 -3.10 -27.39
#